data_AF-A0A960UX80-F1
#
_entry.id   AF-A0A960UX80-F1
#
_cell.length_a   1.000
_cell.length_b   1.000
_cell.length_c   1.000
_cell.angle_alpha   90.00
_cell.angle_beta   90.00
_cell.angle_gamma   90.00
#
_symmetry.space_group_name_H-M   'P 1'
#
loop_
_entity.id
_entity.type
_entity.pdbx_description
1 polymer ?
#
loop_
_entity_poly.entity_id
_entity_poly.type
_entity_poly.pdbx_seq_one_letter_code
_entity_poly.pdbx_strand_id
1 'polypeptide(L)'
;MAGFFQRVFARVRRKRKSAPPPTSQQINANIEDLVRSIQSKLNKFLITRKAESGLIEKTQRWSLHKNHTGLFRLDAEGMSILLFTEPFLVRRQEKVQGLLPISEVELCRAARQKDPMAFLKAAHPPAGPSFSIYESLLGRTQDEEPLPALSDLGHWPAFELHQLISRSRMNVIAHVLVQATPEIRKLLLSNTSRRYREMMITELESLHSPGSDPDLNPGSKNLGLLQFEQAVQEFQREMQQFRKQSEPGAERLRRIQSSGL
;
A
#
# COMPACT_ATOMS: atom_id res chain seq x y z
N MET A 1 -61.69 14.20 -39.46
CA MET A 1 -61.38 13.63 -38.14
C MET A 1 -59.92 13.17 -38.10
N ALA A 2 -58.98 14.10 -37.97
CA ALA A 2 -57.57 13.82 -37.68
C ALA A 2 -56.92 15.14 -37.25
N GLY A 3 -56.91 15.44 -35.96
CA GLY A 3 -56.38 16.73 -35.50
C GLY A 3 -56.15 16.90 -34.00
N PHE A 4 -56.51 15.91 -33.18
CA PHE A 4 -56.38 16.03 -31.72
C PHE A 4 -55.20 15.24 -31.13
N PHE A 5 -54.80 14.13 -31.76
CA PHE A 5 -53.74 13.27 -31.22
C PHE A 5 -52.30 13.69 -31.60
N GLN A 6 -52.11 14.60 -32.56
CA GLN A 6 -50.77 15.05 -32.96
C GLN A 6 -50.16 16.12 -32.04
N ARG A 7 -50.97 16.81 -31.22
CA ARG A 7 -50.48 17.86 -30.30
C ARG A 7 -50.03 17.34 -28.93
N VAL A 8 -50.42 16.12 -28.55
CA VAL A 8 -50.09 15.56 -27.22
C VAL A 8 -48.69 14.90 -27.21
N PHE A 9 -48.22 14.37 -28.34
CA PHE A 9 -46.90 13.72 -28.43
C PHE A 9 -45.72 14.68 -28.73
N ALA A 10 -45.99 15.95 -29.03
CA ALA A 10 -44.93 16.94 -29.32
C ALA A 10 -44.28 17.55 -28.06
N ARG A 11 -44.80 17.30 -26.84
CA ARG A 11 -44.30 17.90 -25.59
C ARG A 11 -43.31 17.05 -24.78
N VAL A 12 -43.00 15.81 -25.20
CA VAL A 12 -42.16 14.87 -24.42
C VAL A 12 -40.71 14.77 -24.93
N ARG A 13 -40.29 15.64 -25.85
CA ARG A 13 -38.87 15.79 -26.25
C ARG A 13 -38.27 17.12 -25.78
N ARG A 14 -38.49 17.50 -24.52
CA ARG A 14 -37.53 18.38 -23.85
C ARG A 14 -36.27 17.55 -23.61
N LYS A 15 -35.25 17.74 -24.46
CA LYS A 15 -33.89 17.26 -24.19
C LYS A 15 -33.56 17.69 -22.76
N ARG A 16 -33.49 16.73 -21.82
CA ARG A 16 -32.95 16.97 -20.48
C ARG A 16 -31.59 17.62 -20.72
N LYS A 17 -31.42 18.87 -20.29
CA LYS A 17 -30.10 19.52 -20.29
C LYS A 17 -29.18 18.55 -19.55
N SER A 18 -28.10 18.11 -20.21
CA SER A 18 -27.08 17.31 -19.57
C SER A 18 -26.66 18.01 -18.29
N ALA A 19 -26.61 17.27 -17.19
CA ALA A 19 -26.14 17.81 -15.92
C ALA A 19 -24.78 18.50 -16.14
N PRO A 20 -24.53 19.66 -15.50
CA PRO A 20 -23.22 20.30 -15.61
C PRO A 20 -22.13 19.31 -15.18
N PRO A 21 -20.95 19.33 -15.84
CA PRO A 21 -19.87 18.43 -15.49
C PRO A 21 -19.49 18.63 -14.02
N PRO A 22 -19.13 17.55 -13.28
CA PRO A 22 -18.90 17.63 -11.85
C PRO A 22 -17.80 18.64 -11.53
N THR A 23 -17.95 19.36 -10.42
CA THR A 23 -16.94 20.32 -9.97
C THR A 23 -15.71 19.57 -9.42
N SER A 24 -14.56 20.23 -9.35
CA SER A 24 -13.36 19.64 -8.73
C SER A 24 -13.59 19.19 -7.28
N GLN A 25 -14.47 19.87 -6.55
CA GLN A 25 -14.85 19.49 -5.19
C GLN A 25 -15.70 18.22 -5.18
N GLN A 26 -16.65 18.09 -6.10
CA GLN A 26 -17.47 16.87 -6.23
C GLN A 26 -16.62 15.65 -6.61
N ILE A 27 -15.64 15.82 -7.51
CA ILE A 27 -14.70 14.76 -7.88
C ILE A 27 -13.88 14.30 -6.67
N ASN A 28 -13.32 15.26 -5.91
CA ASN A 28 -12.54 14.92 -4.72
C ASN A 28 -13.38 14.26 -3.63
N ALA A 29 -14.62 14.72 -3.43
CA ALA A 29 -15.55 14.10 -2.49
C ALA A 29 -15.85 12.65 -2.87
N ASN A 30 -16.12 12.37 -4.15
CA ASN A 30 -16.34 11.01 -4.63
C ASN A 30 -15.12 10.10 -4.39
N ILE A 31 -13.91 10.60 -4.66
CA ILE A 31 -12.67 9.86 -4.37
C ILE A 31 -12.56 9.54 -2.87
N GLU A 32 -12.81 10.50 -1.98
CA GLU A 32 -12.75 10.27 -0.53
C GLU A 32 -13.82 9.27 -0.06
N ASP A 33 -15.04 9.35 -0.59
CA ASP A 33 -16.12 8.41 -0.27
C ASP A 33 -15.77 6.98 -0.73
N LEU A 34 -15.23 6.83 -1.93
CA LEU A 34 -14.74 5.55 -2.44
C LEU A 34 -13.59 5.00 -1.60
N VAL A 35 -12.60 5.83 -1.27
CA VAL A 35 -11.48 5.45 -0.39
C VAL A 35 -12.00 4.96 0.96
N ARG A 36 -12.93 5.67 1.59
CA ARG A 36 -13.53 5.25 2.86
C ARG A 36 -14.29 3.94 2.73
N SER A 37 -15.04 3.76 1.64
CA SER A 37 -15.76 2.52 1.37
C SER A 37 -14.82 1.32 1.19
N ILE A 38 -13.72 1.52 0.46
CA ILE A 38 -12.67 0.51 0.27
C ILE A 38 -11.96 0.22 1.58
N GLN A 39 -11.60 1.23 2.38
CA GLN A 39 -11.01 1.05 3.71
C GLN A 39 -11.96 0.27 4.63
N SER A 40 -13.26 0.56 4.61
CA SER A 40 -14.27 -0.18 5.36
C SER A 40 -14.36 -1.65 4.91
N LYS A 41 -14.33 -1.90 3.60
CA LYS A 41 -14.28 -3.24 3.00
C LYS A 41 -13.00 -3.99 3.43
N LEU A 42 -11.82 -3.37 3.30
CA LEU A 42 -10.54 -3.90 3.75
C LEU A 42 -10.53 -4.24 5.25
N ASN A 43 -11.09 -3.36 6.07
CA ASN A 43 -11.21 -3.57 7.50
C ASN A 43 -12.10 -4.78 7.84
N LYS A 44 -13.01 -5.19 6.97
CA LYS A 44 -13.78 -6.43 7.16
C LYS A 44 -12.96 -7.68 6.82
N PHE A 45 -12.09 -7.60 5.81
CA PHE A 45 -11.24 -8.72 5.39
C PHE A 45 -10.00 -8.91 6.29
N LEU A 46 -9.35 -7.81 6.69
CA LEU A 46 -8.09 -7.82 7.44
C LEU A 46 -8.33 -7.78 8.95
N ILE A 47 -9.11 -8.73 9.47
CA ILE A 47 -9.47 -8.82 10.89
C ILE A 47 -8.25 -8.85 11.82
N THR A 48 -7.13 -9.42 11.35
CA THR A 48 -5.86 -9.57 12.09
C THR A 48 -5.06 -8.27 12.22
N ARG A 49 -5.38 -7.24 11.42
CA ARG A 49 -4.70 -5.92 11.48
C ARG A 49 -5.24 -5.00 12.57
N LYS A 50 -6.48 -5.21 13.01
CA LYS A 50 -7.15 -4.33 13.98
C LYS A 50 -6.60 -4.43 15.38
N ALA A 51 -6.16 -5.61 15.80
CA ALA A 51 -5.58 -5.80 17.11
C ALA A 51 -4.06 -5.71 17.01
N GLU A 52 -3.43 -4.99 17.91
CA GLU A 52 -1.98 -5.05 18.10
C GLU A 52 -1.58 -6.38 18.77
N SER A 53 -2.42 -6.85 19.71
CA SER A 53 -2.31 -8.14 20.37
C SER A 53 -3.66 -8.58 20.96
N GLY A 54 -3.76 -9.83 21.42
CA GLY A 54 -4.93 -10.37 22.10
C GLY A 54 -5.81 -11.23 21.19
N LEU A 55 -7.08 -11.42 21.60
CA LEU A 55 -8.04 -12.23 20.83
C LEU A 55 -8.45 -11.50 19.54
N ILE A 56 -8.25 -12.14 18.38
CA ILE A 56 -8.69 -11.64 17.07
C ILE A 56 -10.12 -12.09 16.79
N GLU A 57 -10.36 -13.39 16.92
CA GLU A 57 -11.65 -14.00 16.60
C GLU A 57 -11.88 -15.22 17.47
N LYS A 58 -13.13 -15.43 17.88
CA LYS A 58 -13.55 -16.59 18.66
C LYS A 58 -14.85 -17.13 18.12
N THR A 59 -14.85 -18.42 17.80
CA THR A 59 -16.04 -19.18 17.48
C THR A 59 -16.29 -20.24 18.56
N GLN A 60 -17.33 -21.07 18.38
CA GLN A 60 -17.57 -22.21 19.26
C GLN A 60 -16.48 -23.28 19.17
N ARG A 61 -15.74 -23.36 18.05
CA ARG A 61 -14.79 -24.45 17.76
C ARG A 61 -13.34 -24.04 17.90
N TRP A 62 -13.03 -22.76 17.75
CA TRP A 62 -11.66 -22.26 17.74
C TRP A 62 -11.57 -20.79 18.15
N SER A 63 -10.38 -20.38 18.58
CA SER A 63 -10.01 -18.98 18.83
C SER A 63 -8.66 -18.65 18.22
N LEU A 64 -8.60 -17.52 17.51
CA LEU A 64 -7.37 -16.97 16.95
C LEU A 64 -6.93 -15.79 17.82
N HIS A 65 -5.71 -15.87 18.33
CA HIS A 65 -5.05 -14.81 19.09
C HIS A 65 -3.87 -14.25 18.30
N LYS A 66 -3.60 -12.96 18.45
CA LYS A 66 -2.39 -12.31 17.98
C LYS A 66 -1.48 -12.06 19.16
N ASN A 67 -0.33 -12.71 19.15
CA ASN A 67 0.67 -12.56 20.22
C ASN A 67 1.62 -11.39 19.93
N HIS A 68 1.89 -11.14 18.64
CA HIS A 68 2.73 -10.06 18.17
C HIS A 68 2.42 -9.74 16.70
N THR A 69 2.98 -8.65 16.16
CA THR A 69 3.06 -8.41 14.70
C THR A 69 3.62 -9.66 14.01
N GLY A 70 2.85 -10.20 13.06
CA GLY A 70 3.20 -11.40 12.32
C GLY A 70 3.07 -12.72 13.08
N LEU A 71 2.72 -12.73 14.38
CA LEU A 71 2.64 -13.95 15.19
C LEU A 71 1.26 -14.14 15.80
N PHE A 72 0.68 -15.30 15.52
CA PHE A 72 -0.66 -15.70 15.94
C PHE A 72 -0.64 -17.06 16.64
N ARG A 73 -1.65 -17.30 17.47
CA ARG A 73 -1.93 -18.60 18.07
C ARG A 73 -3.36 -18.99 17.74
N LEU A 74 -3.51 -20.14 17.09
CA LEU A 74 -4.81 -20.77 16.83
C LEU A 74 -5.02 -21.86 17.88
N ASP A 75 -6.02 -21.67 18.72
CA ASP A 75 -6.45 -22.66 19.71
C ASP A 75 -7.77 -23.29 19.23
N ALA A 76 -7.86 -24.62 19.24
CA ALA A 76 -9.08 -25.38 18.99
C ALA A 76 -9.07 -26.67 19.83
N GLU A 77 -10.17 -27.43 19.78
CA GLU A 77 -10.23 -28.70 20.50
C GLU A 77 -9.10 -29.65 20.07
N GLY A 78 -8.23 -30.02 21.01
CA GLY A 78 -7.08 -30.90 20.76
C GLY A 78 -5.89 -30.26 20.04
N MET A 79 -5.89 -28.95 19.76
CA MET A 79 -4.78 -28.27 19.07
C MET A 79 -4.52 -26.84 19.56
N SER A 80 -3.23 -26.49 19.67
CA SER A 80 -2.75 -25.12 19.84
C SER A 80 -1.56 -24.90 18.92
N ILE A 81 -1.76 -24.13 17.85
CA ILE A 81 -0.78 -23.94 16.77
C ILE A 81 -0.30 -22.49 16.78
N LEU A 82 1.02 -22.28 16.79
CA LEU A 82 1.61 -20.99 16.50
C LEU A 82 1.72 -20.81 14.99
N LEU A 83 1.12 -19.73 14.49
CA LEU A 83 1.16 -19.33 13.08
C LEU A 83 2.01 -18.07 12.99
N PHE A 84 3.01 -18.03 12.12
CA PHE A 84 3.70 -16.80 11.79
C PHE A 84 3.47 -16.47 10.31
N THR A 85 3.14 -15.22 10.02
CA THR A 85 2.85 -14.75 8.65
C THR A 85 4.00 -13.99 8.03
N GLU A 86 4.93 -13.51 8.85
CA GLU A 86 6.12 -12.78 8.44
C GLU A 86 7.26 -13.04 9.43
N PRO A 87 8.53 -13.05 8.98
CA PRO A 87 9.66 -13.06 9.90
C PRO A 87 9.61 -11.81 10.77
N PHE A 88 9.92 -11.92 12.05
CA PHE A 88 9.93 -10.77 12.95
C PHE A 88 11.03 -10.89 14.00
N LEU A 89 11.49 -9.73 14.48
CA LEU A 89 12.42 -9.60 15.59
C LEU A 89 11.91 -8.50 16.53
N VAL A 90 12.07 -8.73 17.82
CA VAL A 90 11.66 -7.80 18.88
C VAL A 90 12.75 -7.73 19.93
N ARG A 91 12.97 -6.52 20.47
CA ARG A 91 13.87 -6.33 21.61
C ARG A 91 13.05 -6.40 22.90
N ARG A 92 13.36 -7.36 23.77
CA ARG A 92 12.76 -7.53 25.10
C ARG A 92 13.85 -7.77 26.12
N GLN A 93 13.88 -6.96 27.19
CA GLN A 93 14.74 -7.13 28.36
C GLN A 93 16.20 -7.47 27.98
N GLU A 94 16.86 -6.52 27.30
CA GLU A 94 18.25 -6.61 26.80
C GLU A 94 18.54 -7.70 25.75
N LYS A 95 17.53 -8.44 25.27
CA LYS A 95 17.71 -9.49 24.24
C LYS A 95 16.87 -9.22 23.01
N VAL A 96 17.39 -9.59 21.85
CA VAL A 96 16.58 -9.68 20.62
C VAL A 96 16.04 -11.11 20.52
N GLN A 97 14.74 -11.22 20.29
CA GLN A 97 14.00 -12.48 20.18
C GLN A 97 13.13 -12.42 18.93
N GLY A 98 12.82 -13.56 18.32
CA GLY A 98 11.90 -13.58 17.19
C GLY A 98 11.90 -14.91 16.44
N LEU A 99 11.23 -14.91 15.29
CA LEU A 99 11.10 -16.07 14.40
C LEU A 99 11.58 -15.66 13.02
N LEU A 100 12.60 -16.36 12.53
CA LEU A 100 13.14 -16.20 11.19
C LEU A 100 13.09 -17.54 10.45
N PRO A 101 12.46 -17.62 9.26
CA PRO A 101 12.47 -18.82 8.44
C PRO A 101 13.89 -19.14 7.95
N ILE A 102 14.32 -20.38 8.15
CA ILE A 102 15.61 -20.90 7.67
C ILE A 102 15.38 -22.31 7.12
N SER A 103 15.96 -22.62 5.96
CA SER A 103 15.90 -23.99 5.44
C SER A 103 16.81 -24.92 6.25
N GLU A 104 16.50 -26.22 6.29
CA GLU A 104 17.31 -27.20 7.04
C GLU A 104 18.77 -27.24 6.54
N VAL A 105 18.96 -27.10 5.22
CA VAL A 105 20.30 -27.06 4.60
C VAL A 105 21.08 -25.84 5.05
N GLU A 106 20.45 -24.66 5.05
CA GLU A 106 21.07 -23.41 5.50
C GLU A 106 21.37 -23.42 6.99
N LEU A 107 20.45 -23.97 7.80
CA LEU A 107 20.65 -24.17 9.23
C LEU A 107 21.88 -25.05 9.50
N CYS A 108 22.02 -26.15 8.76
CA CYS A 108 23.17 -27.03 8.88
C CYS A 108 24.48 -26.35 8.47
N ARG A 109 24.45 -25.54 7.40
CA ARG A 109 25.62 -24.76 6.94
C ARG A 109 26.02 -23.70 7.97
N ALA A 110 25.04 -23.00 8.55
CA ALA A 110 25.27 -22.00 9.59
C ALA A 110 25.84 -22.63 10.86
N ALA A 111 25.28 -23.75 11.32
CA ALA A 111 25.75 -24.46 12.50
C ALA A 111 27.22 -24.90 12.42
N ARG A 112 27.70 -25.25 11.23
CA ARG A 112 29.11 -25.62 11.00
C ARG A 112 30.08 -24.44 11.14
N GLN A 113 29.62 -23.20 10.97
CA GLN A 113 30.47 -22.00 11.03
C GLN A 113 30.80 -21.56 12.46
N LYS A 114 30.09 -22.07 13.48
CA LYS A 114 30.27 -21.71 14.90
C LYS A 114 30.18 -20.21 15.20
N ASP A 115 29.51 -19.45 14.32
CA ASP A 115 29.27 -18.02 14.45
C ASP A 115 27.75 -17.78 14.53
N PRO A 116 27.22 -17.17 15.60
CA PRO A 116 25.81 -16.80 15.69
C PRO A 116 25.31 -15.95 14.53
N MET A 117 26.18 -15.11 13.93
CA MET A 117 25.80 -14.27 12.79
C MET A 117 25.56 -15.08 11.52
N ALA A 118 26.14 -16.27 11.40
CA ALA A 118 25.88 -17.17 10.27
C ALA A 118 24.40 -17.58 10.21
N PHE A 119 23.74 -17.75 11.37
CA PHE A 119 22.31 -18.08 11.42
C PHE A 119 21.45 -16.92 10.94
N LEU A 120 21.77 -15.69 11.36
CA LEU A 120 21.04 -14.50 10.90
C LEU A 120 21.19 -14.31 9.39
N LYS A 121 22.41 -14.43 8.85
CA LYS A 121 22.68 -14.32 7.41
C LYS A 121 22.01 -15.41 6.57
N ALA A 122 21.82 -16.59 7.16
CA ALA A 122 21.22 -17.74 6.50
C ALA A 122 19.68 -17.73 6.56
N ALA A 123 19.08 -16.97 7.47
CA ALA A 123 17.64 -16.87 7.59
C ALA A 123 17.04 -15.79 6.68
N HIS A 124 15.75 -15.92 6.38
CA HIS A 124 15.01 -14.91 5.61
C HIS A 124 14.88 -13.64 6.46
N PRO A 125 15.34 -12.47 5.96
CA PRO A 125 15.29 -11.23 6.71
C PRO A 125 13.83 -10.79 6.93
N PRO A 126 13.52 -10.20 8.10
CA PRO A 126 12.21 -9.61 8.36
C PRO A 126 12.03 -8.31 7.58
N ALA A 127 10.79 -7.88 7.34
CA ALA A 127 10.48 -6.60 6.71
C ALA A 127 10.14 -5.52 7.76
N GLY A 128 10.05 -4.27 7.30
CA GLY A 128 9.55 -3.15 8.10
C GLY A 128 10.38 -2.85 9.35
N PRO A 129 9.76 -2.48 10.49
CA PRO A 129 10.48 -2.10 11.71
C PRO A 129 11.46 -3.18 12.21
N SER A 130 11.11 -4.46 12.06
CA SER A 130 11.95 -5.60 12.44
C SER A 130 13.25 -5.69 11.63
N PHE A 131 13.29 -5.14 10.41
CA PHE A 131 14.48 -5.14 9.55
C PHE A 131 15.61 -4.31 10.16
N SER A 132 15.29 -3.16 10.76
CA SER A 132 16.29 -2.31 11.43
C SER A 132 17.01 -3.06 12.57
N ILE A 133 16.27 -3.88 13.32
CA ILE A 133 16.83 -4.73 14.37
C ILE A 133 17.72 -5.80 13.75
N TYR A 134 17.26 -6.45 12.67
CA TYR A 134 18.03 -7.47 11.94
C TYR A 134 19.36 -6.92 11.40
N GLU A 135 19.36 -5.76 10.75
CA GLU A 135 20.58 -5.12 10.24
C GLU A 135 21.55 -4.72 11.37
N SER A 136 21.01 -4.16 12.45
CA SER A 136 21.82 -3.79 13.62
C SER A 136 22.56 -5.00 14.21
N LEU A 137 21.94 -6.19 14.18
CA LEU A 137 22.58 -7.43 14.62
C LEU A 137 23.67 -7.89 13.65
N LEU A 138 23.49 -7.68 12.34
CA LEU A 138 24.47 -8.07 11.33
C LEU A 138 25.70 -7.15 11.26
N GLY A 139 25.74 -6.06 12.04
CA GLY A 139 26.81 -5.07 12.00
C GLY A 139 26.89 -4.33 10.66
N ARG A 140 25.85 -4.42 9.83
CA ARG A 140 25.73 -3.66 8.59
C ARG A 140 25.08 -2.32 8.93
N THR A 141 25.87 -1.25 8.88
CA THR A 141 25.33 0.10 8.76
C THR A 141 24.79 0.27 7.34
N GLN A 142 23.47 0.39 7.22
CA GLN A 142 22.67 0.91 6.09
C GLN A 142 23.49 1.38 4.86
N ASP A 143 23.82 0.46 3.95
CA ASP A 143 24.26 0.82 2.59
C ASP A 143 23.11 0.70 1.57
N GLU A 144 21.95 0.14 1.97
CA GLU A 144 20.71 0.36 1.23
C GLU A 144 19.98 1.53 1.88
N GLU A 145 20.07 2.69 1.22
CA GLU A 145 19.27 3.86 1.59
C GLU A 145 17.81 3.42 1.71
N PRO A 146 17.19 3.53 2.91
CA PRO A 146 15.85 3.00 3.14
C PRO A 146 14.89 3.61 2.13
N LEU A 147 13.93 2.79 1.67
CA LEU A 147 12.89 3.29 0.79
C LEU A 147 12.20 4.50 1.45
N PRO A 148 12.00 5.60 0.72
CA PRO A 148 11.44 6.81 1.29
C PRO A 148 10.02 6.54 1.81
N ALA A 149 9.70 7.13 2.95
CA ALA A 149 8.37 7.04 3.53
C ALA A 149 7.39 7.90 2.72
N LEU A 150 6.11 7.53 2.69
CA LEU A 150 5.08 8.36 2.03
C LEU A 150 5.01 9.77 2.62
N SER A 151 5.34 9.93 3.91
CA SER A 151 5.43 11.23 4.59
C SER A 151 6.47 12.16 3.96
N ASP A 152 7.50 11.60 3.32
CA ASP A 152 8.59 12.39 2.72
C ASP A 152 8.09 13.25 1.57
N LEU A 153 6.99 12.85 0.91
CA LEU A 153 6.32 13.63 -0.14
C LEU A 153 5.92 15.03 0.33
N GLY A 154 5.66 15.23 1.62
CA GLY A 154 5.31 16.53 2.19
C GLY A 154 6.38 17.60 1.98
N HIS A 155 7.63 17.20 1.72
CA HIS A 155 8.76 18.09 1.49
C HIS A 155 9.09 18.27 0.00
N TRP A 156 8.41 17.54 -0.90
CA TRP A 156 8.73 17.56 -2.32
C TRP A 156 8.07 18.75 -3.03
N PRO A 157 8.75 19.39 -4.00
CA PRO A 157 8.14 20.40 -4.85
C PRO A 157 6.94 19.87 -5.64
N ALA A 158 5.92 20.71 -5.84
CA ALA A 158 4.69 20.36 -6.57
C ALA A 158 4.96 19.79 -7.98
N PHE A 159 5.96 20.32 -8.68
CA PHE A 159 6.35 19.82 -9.99
C PHE A 159 6.92 18.39 -9.94
N GLU A 160 7.75 18.07 -8.95
CA GLU A 160 8.29 16.73 -8.76
C GLU A 160 7.20 15.73 -8.36
N LEU A 161 6.28 16.15 -7.49
CA LEU A 161 5.09 15.36 -7.15
C LEU A 161 4.26 15.05 -8.40
N HIS A 162 4.01 16.05 -9.25
CA HIS A 162 3.28 15.85 -10.49
C HIS A 162 3.96 14.83 -11.42
N GLN A 163 5.29 14.92 -11.58
CA GLN A 163 6.06 14.00 -12.40
C GLN A 163 6.05 12.58 -11.82
N LEU A 164 6.29 12.42 -10.52
CA LEU A 164 6.23 11.13 -9.84
C LEU A 164 4.87 10.44 -10.04
N ILE A 165 3.78 11.18 -9.80
CA ILE A 165 2.41 10.65 -9.95
C ILE A 165 2.13 10.26 -11.41
N SER A 166 2.62 11.03 -12.37
CA SER A 166 2.45 10.74 -13.81
C SER A 166 3.22 9.50 -14.28
N ARG A 167 4.37 9.21 -13.66
CA ARG A 167 5.20 8.03 -13.95
C ARG A 167 4.66 6.77 -13.29
N SER A 168 4.01 6.94 -12.14
CA SER A 168 3.42 5.83 -11.37
C SER A 168 2.19 5.27 -12.06
N ARG A 169 2.00 3.95 -11.99
CA ARG A 169 0.80 3.31 -12.52
C ARG A 169 -0.44 3.74 -11.74
N MET A 170 -1.55 3.98 -12.43
CA MET A 170 -2.79 4.47 -11.81
C MET A 170 -3.32 3.52 -10.73
N ASN A 171 -3.28 2.21 -10.98
CA ASN A 171 -3.69 1.20 -10.01
C ASN A 171 -2.83 1.23 -8.73
N VAL A 172 -1.53 1.48 -8.84
CA VAL A 172 -0.61 1.65 -7.70
C VAL A 172 -1.01 2.89 -6.90
N ILE A 173 -1.24 4.02 -7.57
CA ILE A 173 -1.69 5.25 -6.90
C ILE A 173 -3.04 5.06 -6.22
N ALA A 174 -3.96 4.31 -6.82
CA ALA A 174 -5.25 4.01 -6.20
C ALA A 174 -5.08 3.25 -4.86
N HIS A 175 -4.19 2.26 -4.80
CA HIS A 175 -3.85 1.56 -3.55
C HIS A 175 -3.13 2.47 -2.54
N VAL A 176 -2.21 3.33 -3.01
CA VAL A 176 -1.55 4.32 -2.15
C VAL A 176 -2.56 5.28 -1.55
N LEU A 177 -3.53 5.78 -2.32
CA LEU A 177 -4.61 6.63 -1.80
C LEU A 177 -5.41 5.91 -0.72
N VAL A 178 -5.72 4.63 -0.90
CA VAL A 178 -6.45 3.83 0.11
C VAL A 178 -5.66 3.70 1.42
N GLN A 179 -4.34 3.64 1.40
CA GLN A 179 -3.49 3.46 2.59
C GLN A 179 -2.96 4.78 3.18
N ALA A 180 -2.91 5.85 2.38
CA ALA A 180 -2.34 7.13 2.77
C ALA A 180 -3.17 7.86 3.84
N THR A 181 -2.49 8.67 4.66
CA THR A 181 -3.17 9.59 5.58
C THR A 181 -3.95 10.66 4.81
N PRO A 182 -4.97 11.32 5.42
CA PRO A 182 -5.73 12.38 4.76
C PRO A 182 -4.87 13.50 4.17
N GLU A 183 -3.76 13.83 4.83
CA GLU A 183 -2.81 14.86 4.40
C GLU A 183 -2.10 14.45 3.11
N ILE A 184 -1.61 13.21 3.05
CA ILE A 184 -0.94 12.68 1.86
C ILE A 184 -1.92 12.50 0.70
N ARG A 185 -3.16 12.04 0.96
CA ARG A 185 -4.19 11.99 -0.09
C ARG A 185 -4.48 13.37 -0.67
N LYS A 186 -4.67 14.37 0.19
CA LYS A 186 -4.88 15.76 -0.24
C LYS A 186 -3.71 16.27 -1.07
N LEU A 187 -2.48 15.99 -0.64
CA LEU A 187 -1.27 16.36 -1.36
C LEU A 187 -1.23 15.75 -2.77
N LEU A 188 -1.42 14.43 -2.88
CA LEU A 188 -1.44 13.71 -4.17
C LEU A 188 -2.53 14.26 -5.09
N LEU A 189 -3.76 14.40 -4.59
CA LEU A 189 -4.90 14.88 -5.39
C LEU A 189 -4.72 16.35 -5.83
N SER A 190 -4.10 17.20 -5.01
CA SER A 190 -3.83 18.61 -5.36
C SER A 190 -2.79 18.76 -6.48
N ASN A 191 -1.93 17.76 -6.69
CA ASN A 191 -0.91 17.74 -7.74
C ASN A 191 -1.34 16.95 -8.98
N THR A 192 -2.63 16.67 -9.14
CA THR A 192 -3.17 15.92 -10.29
C THR A 192 -4.18 16.71 -11.11
N SER A 193 -4.21 16.44 -12.42
CA SER A 193 -5.20 17.06 -13.31
C SER A 193 -6.61 16.56 -12.99
N ARG A 194 -7.62 17.33 -13.40
CA ARG A 194 -9.02 16.92 -13.29
C ARG A 194 -9.28 15.56 -13.98
N ARG A 195 -8.76 15.39 -15.20
CA ARG A 195 -8.90 14.13 -15.97
C ARG A 195 -8.27 12.94 -15.23
N TYR A 196 -7.12 13.16 -14.60
CA TYR A 196 -6.47 12.11 -13.80
C TYR A 196 -7.37 11.67 -12.64
N ARG A 197 -7.96 12.63 -11.91
CA ARG A 197 -8.90 12.34 -10.82
C ARG A 197 -10.18 11.64 -11.29
N GLU A 198 -10.68 11.98 -12.48
CA GLU A 198 -11.82 11.27 -13.08
C GLU A 198 -11.45 9.81 -13.41
N MET A 199 -10.25 9.54 -13.96
CA MET A 199 -9.77 8.17 -14.19
C MET A 199 -9.51 7.43 -12.87
N MET A 200 -9.06 8.13 -11.83
CA MET A 200 -8.84 7.55 -10.50
C MET A 200 -10.13 7.00 -9.89
N ILE A 201 -11.27 7.66 -10.13
CA ILE A 201 -12.58 7.16 -9.68
C ILE A 201 -12.84 5.78 -10.27
N THR A 202 -12.61 5.58 -11.57
CA THR A 202 -12.79 4.29 -12.24
C THR A 202 -11.89 3.19 -11.67
N GLU A 203 -10.63 3.51 -11.36
CA GLU A 203 -9.72 2.55 -10.72
C GLU A 203 -10.17 2.21 -9.28
N LEU A 204 -10.60 3.20 -8.50
CA LEU A 204 -11.11 2.97 -7.15
C LEU A 204 -12.43 2.17 -7.17
N GLU A 205 -13.32 2.41 -8.14
CA GLU A 205 -14.51 1.59 -8.35
C GLU A 205 -14.15 0.14 -8.70
N SER A 206 -13.10 -0.07 -9.51
CA SER A 206 -12.57 -1.40 -9.80
C SER A 206 -12.06 -2.09 -8.53
N LEU A 207 -11.33 -1.39 -7.67
CA LEU A 207 -10.87 -1.90 -6.36
C LEU A 207 -12.02 -2.15 -5.38
N HIS A 208 -13.09 -1.38 -5.47
CA HIS A 208 -14.27 -1.58 -4.65
C HIS A 208 -15.11 -2.78 -5.11
N SER A 209 -15.05 -3.14 -6.39
CA SER A 209 -15.82 -4.22 -7.02
C SER A 209 -15.62 -5.58 -6.32
N PRO A 210 -16.63 -6.47 -6.27
CA PRO A 210 -16.47 -7.83 -5.75
C PRO A 210 -15.36 -8.62 -6.46
N GLY A 211 -15.12 -8.38 -7.75
CA GLY A 211 -14.09 -9.06 -8.55
C GLY A 211 -12.65 -8.66 -8.24
N SER A 212 -12.44 -7.72 -7.32
CA SER A 212 -11.12 -7.36 -6.77
C SER A 212 -10.66 -8.32 -5.66
N ASP A 213 -11.51 -9.26 -5.28
CA ASP A 213 -11.19 -10.32 -4.32
C ASP A 213 -10.26 -11.34 -5.00
N PRO A 214 -9.02 -11.53 -4.53
CA PRO A 214 -8.10 -12.50 -5.12
C PRO A 214 -8.67 -13.93 -5.10
N ASP A 215 -9.59 -14.25 -4.18
CA ASP A 215 -10.25 -15.57 -4.12
C ASP A 215 -11.29 -15.75 -5.24
N LEU A 216 -11.80 -14.66 -5.81
CA LEU A 216 -12.79 -14.67 -6.90
C LEU A 216 -12.16 -14.51 -8.30
N ASN A 217 -10.89 -14.11 -8.41
CA ASN A 217 -10.25 -13.86 -9.71
C ASN A 217 -8.72 -14.10 -9.73
N PRO A 218 -8.25 -15.36 -9.56
CA PRO A 218 -6.84 -15.71 -9.36
C PRO A 218 -5.91 -15.50 -10.58
N GLY A 219 -6.42 -15.00 -11.73
CA GLY A 219 -5.66 -14.77 -12.97
C GLY A 219 -5.57 -13.32 -13.45
N SER A 220 -6.09 -12.36 -12.67
CA SER A 220 -6.08 -10.94 -13.06
C SER A 220 -4.67 -10.34 -12.95
N LYS A 221 -4.24 -9.61 -14.00
CA LYS A 221 -3.01 -8.78 -13.95
C LYS A 221 -3.17 -7.51 -13.10
N ASN A 222 -4.41 -7.14 -12.76
CA ASN A 222 -4.67 -5.97 -11.93
C ASN A 222 -4.51 -6.34 -10.46
N LEU A 223 -3.87 -5.44 -9.71
CA LEU A 223 -3.65 -5.63 -8.29
C LEU A 223 -5.01 -5.80 -7.58
N GLY A 224 -5.17 -6.93 -6.89
CA GLY A 224 -6.35 -7.22 -6.07
C GLY A 224 -6.34 -6.42 -4.78
N LEU A 225 -7.49 -6.36 -4.10
CA LEU A 225 -7.70 -5.53 -2.91
C LEU A 225 -6.66 -5.79 -1.79
N LEU A 226 -6.16 -7.03 -1.68
CA LEU A 226 -5.18 -7.44 -0.65
C LEU A 226 -3.72 -7.17 -1.03
N GLN A 227 -3.43 -6.69 -2.24
CA GLN A 227 -2.06 -6.44 -2.72
C GLN A 227 -1.58 -5.00 -2.45
N PHE A 228 -2.15 -4.34 -1.44
CA PHE A 228 -1.80 -2.96 -1.08
C PHE A 228 -0.34 -2.82 -0.62
N GLU A 229 0.26 -3.82 0.04
CA GLU A 229 1.67 -3.77 0.45
C GLU A 229 2.61 -3.73 -0.76
N GLN A 230 2.31 -4.57 -1.75
CA GLN A 230 3.05 -4.60 -3.01
C GLN A 230 2.94 -3.24 -3.73
N ALA A 231 1.74 -2.65 -3.76
CA ALA A 231 1.54 -1.35 -4.36
C ALA A 231 2.31 -0.23 -3.64
N VAL A 232 2.28 -0.20 -2.29
CA VAL A 232 3.03 0.79 -1.50
C VAL A 232 4.53 0.63 -1.75
N GLN A 233 5.06 -0.59 -1.72
CA GLN A 233 6.47 -0.85 -2.02
C GLN A 233 6.85 -0.46 -3.46
N GLU A 234 6.00 -0.76 -4.45
CA GLU A 234 6.21 -0.34 -5.85
C GLU A 234 6.31 1.19 -5.94
N PHE A 235 5.39 1.91 -5.28
CA PHE A 235 5.41 3.37 -5.26
C PHE A 235 6.64 3.93 -4.53
N GLN A 236 7.04 3.36 -3.40
CA GLN A 236 8.25 3.79 -2.68
C GLN A 236 9.53 3.53 -3.48
N ARG A 237 9.58 2.46 -4.26
CA ARG A 237 10.68 2.21 -5.22
C ARG A 237 10.71 3.26 -6.32
N GLU A 238 9.55 3.62 -6.88
CA GLU A 238 9.46 4.73 -7.84
C GLU A 238 9.90 6.07 -7.22
N MET A 239 9.52 6.37 -5.97
CA MET A 239 10.02 7.54 -5.25
C MET A 239 11.54 7.54 -5.15
N GLN A 240 12.15 6.41 -4.78
CA GLN A 240 13.61 6.30 -4.67
C GLN A 240 14.29 6.47 -6.03
N GLN A 241 13.78 5.81 -7.08
CA GLN A 241 14.32 5.92 -8.43
C GLN A 241 14.19 7.35 -8.97
N PHE A 242 13.08 8.01 -8.69
CA PHE A 242 12.85 9.40 -9.08
C PHE A 242 13.87 10.34 -8.42
N ARG A 243 14.13 10.18 -7.12
CA ARG A 243 15.19 10.97 -6.42
C ARG A 243 16.56 10.76 -7.06
N LYS A 244 16.96 9.50 -7.27
CA LYS A 244 18.25 9.15 -7.91
C LYS A 244 18.40 9.71 -9.32
N GLN A 245 17.30 9.87 -10.07
CA GLN A 245 17.31 10.45 -11.42
C GLN A 245 17.25 11.98 -11.43
N SER A 246 16.72 12.60 -10.37
CA SER A 246 16.59 14.05 -10.24
C SER A 246 17.86 14.72 -9.70
N GLU A 247 18.65 13.98 -8.90
CA GLU A 247 19.94 14.44 -8.35
C GLU A 247 20.99 14.83 -9.42
N PRO A 248 21.25 14.04 -10.48
CA PRO A 248 22.20 14.41 -11.53
C PRO A 248 21.79 15.66 -12.32
N GLY A 249 20.48 15.91 -12.46
CA GLY A 249 19.94 17.09 -13.13
C GLY A 249 20.13 18.36 -12.29
N ALA A 250 19.90 18.27 -10.98
CA ALA A 250 20.14 19.36 -10.04
C ALA A 250 21.63 19.69 -9.89
N GLU A 251 22.51 18.69 -9.89
CA GLU A 251 23.96 18.91 -9.89
C GLU A 251 24.46 19.54 -11.18
N ARG A 252 23.94 19.13 -12.35
CA ARG A 252 24.27 19.79 -13.63
C ARG A 252 23.81 21.25 -13.66
N LEU A 253 22.61 21.55 -13.18
CA LEU A 253 22.11 22.93 -13.10
C LEU A 253 22.93 23.78 -12.12
N ARG A 254 23.34 23.22 -10.97
CA ARG A 254 24.25 23.88 -10.02
C ARG A 254 25.62 24.12 -10.63
N ARG A 255 26.17 23.17 -11.39
CA ARG A 255 27.44 23.36 -12.12
C ARG A 255 27.33 24.43 -13.18
N ILE A 256 26.24 24.50 -13.95
CA ILE A 256 26.01 25.55 -14.95
C ILE A 256 25.87 26.93 -14.28
N GLN A 257 25.17 27.02 -13.15
CA GLN A 257 25.06 28.27 -12.39
C GLN A 257 26.36 28.68 -11.69
N SER A 258 27.21 27.73 -11.28
CA SER A 258 28.51 28.01 -10.69
C SER A 258 29.64 28.19 -11.71
N SER A 259 29.39 27.93 -12.99
CA SER A 259 30.35 28.14 -14.10
C SER A 259 29.98 29.32 -14.99
N GLY A 260 29.24 30.29 -14.44
CA GLY A 260 28.81 31.50 -15.13
C GLY A 260 29.85 32.10 -16.07
N LEU A 261 29.52 32.06 -17.37
CA LEU A 261 29.87 33.04 -18.39
C LEU A 261 28.59 33.82 -18.71
#